data_AF-A0A7K3FUC0-F1
#
_entry.id   AF-A0A7K3FUC0-F1
#
_cell.length_a   1.000
_cell.length_b   1.000
_cell.length_c   1.000
_cell.angle_alpha   90.00
_cell.angle_beta   90.00
_cell.angle_gamma   90.00
#
_symmetry.space_group_name_H-M   'P 1'
#
loop_
_entity.id
_entity.type
_entity.pdbx_description
1 polymer ?
#
loop_
_entity_poly.entity_id
_entity_poly.type
_entity_poly.pdbx_seq_one_letter_code
_entity_poly.pdbx_strand_id
1 'polypeptide(L)'
;MWDLIKQWVVVFLLTGVGWAVTTLVLFAMGFGHLRTIRTLLRVRRLLAPLPAGTVFHWRSGDVVVTAYDPAADEEVSLFFARVPWPTLLKWKPGTGKSKDRMRGRIDAEIAWRTALLLLVTVPAFAVCAWLTATADPMWGYALVFLVAHQTLTALSGRIFFLKFWAVAMVTTYFCLDRVNLWHPSPQVAAPMFCGFVLLSILVVGLIDRSERKDEAARRDTADRRARTRANLPGAPH
;
A
#
# COMPACT_ATOMS: atom_id res chain seq x y z
N MET A 1 -37.66 -0.49 24.82
CA MET A 1 -36.46 -1.34 24.89
C MET A 1 -36.14 -2.02 23.56
N TRP A 2 -37.11 -2.69 22.91
CA TRP A 2 -36.91 -3.34 21.61
C TRP A 2 -36.50 -2.38 20.47
N ASP A 3 -37.09 -1.19 20.40
CA ASP A 3 -36.72 -0.20 19.36
C ASP A 3 -35.32 0.37 19.55
N LEU A 4 -34.87 0.50 20.80
CA LEU A 4 -33.50 0.88 21.12
C LEU A 4 -32.51 -0.19 20.63
N ILE A 5 -32.79 -1.47 20.88
CA ILE A 5 -31.95 -2.58 20.41
C ILE A 5 -31.87 -2.61 18.88
N LYS A 6 -33.00 -2.42 18.19
CA LYS A 6 -33.01 -2.31 16.72
C LYS A 6 -32.15 -1.16 16.21
N GLN A 7 -32.25 0.02 16.83
CA GLN A 7 -31.42 1.16 16.47
C GLN A 7 -29.93 0.86 16.65
N TRP A 8 -29.53 0.24 17.76
CA TRP A 8 -28.13 -0.16 17.98
C TRP A 8 -27.63 -1.17 16.95
N VAL A 9 -28.44 -2.18 16.62
CA VAL A 9 -28.09 -3.18 15.60
C VAL A 9 -27.93 -2.51 14.23
N VAL A 10 -28.84 -1.62 13.86
CA VAL A 10 -28.77 -0.89 12.57
C VAL A 10 -27.52 0.00 12.52
N VAL A 11 -27.24 0.78 13.58
CA VAL A 11 -26.05 1.62 13.65
C VAL A 11 -24.77 0.78 13.56
N PHE A 12 -24.72 -0.35 14.27
CA PHE A 12 -23.56 -1.23 14.24
C PHE A 12 -23.34 -1.85 12.85
N LEU A 13 -24.42 -2.31 12.19
CA LEU A 13 -24.35 -2.86 10.83
C LEU A 13 -23.92 -1.79 9.81
N LEU A 14 -24.53 -0.61 9.84
CA LEU A 14 -24.16 0.51 8.96
C LEU A 14 -22.72 0.94 9.18
N THR A 15 -22.27 0.99 10.44
CA THR A 15 -20.88 1.30 10.80
C THR A 15 -19.92 0.26 10.29
N GLY A 16 -20.23 -1.02 10.50
CA GLY A 16 -19.41 -2.14 10.04
C GLY A 16 -19.27 -2.18 8.51
N VAL A 17 -20.39 -2.00 7.80
CA VAL A 17 -20.40 -1.97 6.32
C VAL A 17 -19.65 -0.74 5.81
N GLY A 18 -19.91 0.45 6.35
CA GLY A 18 -19.23 1.69 5.97
C GLY A 18 -17.72 1.60 6.19
N TRP A 19 -17.29 1.00 7.30
CA TRP A 19 -15.88 0.72 7.57
C TRP A 19 -15.28 -0.26 6.56
N ALA A 20 -15.95 -1.38 6.29
CA ALA A 20 -15.48 -2.40 5.36
C ALA A 20 -15.33 -1.82 3.94
N VAL A 21 -16.32 -1.05 3.47
CA VAL A 21 -16.32 -0.39 2.16
C VAL A 21 -15.20 0.64 2.09
N THR A 22 -15.08 1.53 3.09
CA THR A 22 -14.02 2.55 3.10
C THR A 22 -12.64 1.92 3.11
N THR A 23 -12.44 0.88 3.92
CA THR A 23 -11.18 0.11 3.97
C THR A 23 -10.87 -0.54 2.63
N LEU A 24 -11.87 -1.15 1.98
CA LEU A 24 -11.70 -1.77 0.67
C LEU A 24 -11.33 -0.73 -0.40
N VAL A 25 -11.97 0.44 -0.38
CA VAL A 25 -11.64 1.55 -1.29
C VAL A 25 -10.21 2.03 -1.08
N LEU A 26 -9.81 2.32 0.17
CA LEU A 26 -8.44 2.76 0.47
C LEU A 26 -7.39 1.72 0.08
N PHE A 27 -7.70 0.43 0.27
CA PHE A 27 -6.85 -0.68 -0.12
C PHE A 27 -6.71 -0.78 -1.65
N ALA A 28 -7.82 -0.70 -2.38
CA ALA A 28 -7.82 -0.67 -3.83
C ALA A 28 -7.05 0.54 -4.39
N MET A 29 -7.25 1.73 -3.81
CA MET A 29 -6.48 2.94 -4.15
C MET A 29 -4.98 2.75 -3.88
N GLY A 30 -4.61 2.12 -2.77
CA GLY A 30 -3.22 1.80 -2.44
C GLY A 30 -2.55 0.88 -3.48
N PHE A 31 -3.28 -0.09 -4.05
CA PHE A 31 -2.75 -0.95 -5.11
C PHE A 31 -2.69 -0.30 -6.49
N GLY A 32 -3.65 0.57 -6.80
CA GLY A 32 -3.64 1.39 -8.01
C GLY A 32 -2.67 2.57 -7.94
N HIS A 33 -1.90 2.71 -6.87
CA HIS A 33 -1.06 3.89 -6.65
C HIS A 33 0.01 4.09 -7.74
N LEU A 34 0.16 5.32 -8.22
CA LEU A 34 1.07 5.70 -9.32
C LEU A 34 2.53 5.30 -9.07
N ARG A 35 3.00 5.40 -7.82
CA ARG A 35 4.36 4.95 -7.43
C ARG A 35 4.58 3.48 -7.80
N THR A 36 3.62 2.60 -7.51
CA THR A 36 3.72 1.17 -7.79
C THR A 36 3.72 0.88 -9.28
N ILE A 37 2.82 1.55 -10.02
CA ILE A 37 2.77 1.46 -11.49
C ILE A 37 4.08 1.92 -12.12
N ARG A 38 4.66 3.04 -11.65
CA ARG A 38 5.96 3.55 -12.11
C ARG A 38 7.09 2.57 -11.81
N THR A 39 7.11 1.95 -10.63
CA THR A 39 8.08 0.91 -10.29
C THR A 39 7.97 -0.28 -11.25
N LEU A 40 6.76 -0.75 -11.55
CA LEU A 40 6.55 -1.84 -12.52
C LEU A 40 6.97 -1.46 -13.94
N LEU A 41 6.70 -0.23 -14.37
CA LEU A 41 7.18 0.28 -15.65
C LEU A 41 8.72 0.34 -15.71
N ARG A 42 9.39 0.68 -14.60
CA ARG A 42 10.86 0.60 -14.52
C ARG A 42 11.34 -0.84 -14.63
N VAL A 43 10.73 -1.78 -13.89
CA VAL A 43 11.05 -3.22 -13.98
C VAL A 43 10.85 -3.74 -15.42
N ARG A 44 9.77 -3.33 -16.09
CA ARG A 44 9.52 -3.64 -17.51
C ARG A 44 10.65 -3.14 -18.42
N ARG A 45 11.16 -1.93 -18.18
CA ARG A 45 12.29 -1.37 -18.95
C ARG A 45 13.59 -2.12 -18.67
N LEU A 46 13.84 -2.51 -17.42
CA LEU A 46 14.99 -3.32 -17.03
C LEU A 46 14.96 -4.74 -17.62
N LEU A 47 13.77 -5.25 -17.92
CA LEU A 47 13.60 -6.53 -18.60
C LEU A 47 14.04 -6.49 -20.08
N ALA A 48 13.91 -5.34 -20.74
CA ALA A 48 14.20 -5.22 -22.18
C ALA A 48 15.62 -5.64 -22.59
N PRO A 49 16.71 -5.17 -21.93
CA PRO A 49 18.08 -5.53 -22.30
C PRO A 49 18.49 -6.97 -21.95
N LEU A 50 17.69 -7.71 -21.18
CA LEU A 50 18.08 -9.07 -20.75
C LEU A 50 18.12 -10.05 -21.94
N PRO A 51 19.08 -11.00 -21.98
CA PRO A 51 19.13 -12.03 -23.02
C PRO A 51 17.85 -12.86 -23.12
N ALA A 52 17.54 -13.39 -24.31
CA ALA A 52 16.34 -14.21 -24.52
C ALA A 52 16.36 -15.51 -23.71
N GLY A 53 17.55 -16.09 -23.47
CA GLY A 53 17.74 -17.29 -22.65
C GLY A 53 17.61 -17.09 -21.14
N THR A 54 17.24 -15.89 -20.68
CA THR A 54 17.09 -15.62 -19.24
C THR A 54 15.88 -16.33 -18.65
N VAL A 55 16.09 -16.93 -17.47
CA VAL A 55 15.05 -17.64 -16.72
C VAL A 55 14.80 -16.90 -15.40
N PHE A 56 13.52 -16.65 -15.11
CA PHE A 56 13.08 -15.98 -13.89
C PHE A 56 12.55 -16.99 -12.89
N HIS A 57 12.99 -16.86 -11.64
CA HIS A 57 12.60 -17.68 -10.52
C HIS A 57 11.98 -16.84 -9.41
N TRP A 58 10.96 -17.40 -8.75
CA TRP A 58 10.36 -16.81 -7.56
C TRP A 58 10.94 -17.48 -6.30
N ARG A 59 11.57 -16.69 -5.42
CA ARG A 59 12.13 -17.15 -4.15
C ARG A 59 11.73 -16.19 -3.03
N SER A 60 10.89 -16.65 -2.10
CA SER A 60 10.58 -15.96 -0.83
C SER A 60 10.19 -14.47 -0.92
N GLY A 61 9.47 -14.06 -1.96
CA GLY A 61 9.06 -12.65 -2.15
C GLY A 61 9.89 -11.88 -3.19
N ASP A 62 10.99 -12.47 -3.63
CA ASP A 62 11.94 -11.88 -4.55
C ASP A 62 11.94 -12.64 -5.89
N VAL A 63 12.08 -11.89 -6.98
CA VAL A 63 12.30 -12.41 -8.33
C VAL A 63 13.80 -12.43 -8.56
N VAL A 64 14.33 -13.61 -8.87
CA VAL A 64 15.74 -13.86 -9.22
C VAL A 64 15.79 -14.16 -10.71
N VAL A 65 16.77 -13.60 -11.41
CA VAL A 65 17.06 -13.89 -12.81
C VAL A 65 18.29 -14.78 -12.88
N THR A 66 18.22 -15.85 -13.66
CA THR A 66 19.35 -16.71 -13.98
C THR A 66 19.67 -16.53 -15.46
N ALA A 67 20.92 -16.21 -15.74
CA ALA A 67 21.44 -15.96 -17.08
C ALA A 67 22.80 -16.65 -17.24
N TYR A 68 23.08 -17.16 -18.44
CA TYR A 68 24.40 -17.67 -18.77
C TYR A 68 25.39 -16.51 -18.95
N ASP A 69 26.51 -16.56 -18.25
CA ASP A 69 27.63 -15.64 -18.39
C ASP A 69 28.70 -16.26 -19.31
N PRO A 70 28.85 -15.77 -20.55
CA PRO A 70 29.82 -16.32 -21.49
C PRO A 70 31.28 -16.05 -21.10
N ALA A 71 31.54 -15.10 -20.19
CA ALA A 71 32.91 -14.80 -19.76
C ALA A 71 33.42 -15.79 -18.71
N ALA A 72 32.53 -16.26 -17.83
CA ALA A 72 32.83 -17.25 -16.79
C ALA A 72 32.45 -18.68 -17.18
N ASP A 73 31.74 -18.87 -18.29
CA ASP A 73 31.14 -20.15 -18.73
C ASP A 73 30.22 -20.78 -17.67
N GLU A 74 29.46 -19.95 -16.95
CA GLU A 74 28.64 -20.37 -15.81
C GLU A 74 27.24 -19.71 -15.82
N GLU A 75 26.27 -20.37 -15.18
CA GLU A 75 24.95 -19.78 -14.93
C GLU A 75 24.98 -18.88 -13.68
N VAL A 76 24.81 -17.58 -13.88
CA VAL A 76 24.80 -16.60 -12.79
C VAL A 76 23.37 -16.27 -12.40
N SER A 77 23.07 -16.37 -11.11
CA SER A 77 21.77 -16.01 -10.54
C SER A 77 21.86 -14.66 -9.82
N LEU A 78 21.11 -13.67 -10.30
CA LEU A 78 21.10 -12.30 -9.79
C LEU A 78 19.72 -11.92 -9.25
N PHE A 79 19.70 -11.11 -8.20
CA PHE A 79 18.46 -10.50 -7.74
C PHE A 79 17.93 -9.53 -8.82
N PHE A 80 16.66 -9.69 -9.21
CA PHE A 80 16.03 -8.85 -10.22
C PHE A 80 15.11 -7.80 -9.59
N ALA A 81 14.13 -8.23 -8.79
CA ALA A 81 13.18 -7.33 -8.16
C ALA A 81 12.51 -7.94 -6.94
N ARG A 82 12.27 -7.12 -5.91
CA ARG A 82 11.37 -7.46 -4.82
C ARG A 82 9.96 -7.05 -5.20
N VAL A 83 9.00 -7.97 -5.06
CA VAL A 83 7.61 -7.68 -5.43
C VAL A 83 6.71 -7.71 -4.19
N PRO A 84 6.13 -6.57 -3.78
CA PRO A 84 5.25 -6.53 -2.62
C PRO A 84 3.93 -7.26 -2.91
N TRP A 85 3.39 -7.93 -1.88
CA TRP A 85 2.06 -8.55 -1.96
C TRP A 85 0.96 -7.49 -1.90
N PRO A 86 -0.16 -7.66 -2.62
CA PRO A 86 -0.51 -8.67 -3.61
C PRO A 86 0.05 -8.33 -4.99
N THR A 87 0.35 -9.37 -5.77
CA THR A 87 0.91 -9.26 -7.12
C THR A 87 0.60 -10.49 -7.96
N LEU A 88 0.36 -10.28 -9.26
CA LEU A 88 0.29 -11.34 -10.28
C LEU A 88 1.67 -11.87 -10.68
N LEU A 89 2.76 -11.28 -10.16
CA LEU A 89 4.12 -11.77 -10.34
C LEU A 89 4.47 -12.94 -9.40
N LYS A 90 3.53 -13.43 -8.58
CA LYS A 90 3.74 -14.63 -7.75
C LYS A 90 3.45 -15.90 -8.56
N TRP A 91 4.30 -16.91 -8.42
CA TRP A 91 4.06 -18.26 -8.93
C TRP A 91 4.73 -19.32 -8.05
N LYS A 92 4.49 -20.60 -8.37
CA LYS A 92 4.99 -21.74 -7.58
C LYS A 92 6.53 -21.71 -7.53
N PRO A 93 7.15 -21.71 -6.32
CA PRO A 93 8.61 -21.82 -6.18
C PRO A 93 9.15 -23.03 -6.96
N GLY A 94 10.36 -22.91 -7.50
CA GLY A 94 11.01 -23.97 -8.29
C GLY A 94 10.57 -24.05 -9.75
N THR A 95 9.59 -23.26 -10.20
CA THR A 95 9.29 -23.16 -11.64
C THR A 95 9.95 -21.93 -12.26
N GLY A 96 10.78 -22.15 -13.28
CA GLY A 96 11.36 -21.09 -14.10
C GLY A 96 10.34 -20.52 -15.08
N LYS A 97 10.47 -19.23 -15.40
CA LYS A 97 9.68 -18.56 -16.43
C LYS A 97 10.60 -17.88 -17.44
N SER A 98 10.27 -17.99 -18.71
CA SER A 98 10.98 -17.27 -19.77
C SER A 98 10.75 -15.77 -19.67
N LYS A 99 11.64 -15.00 -20.32
CA LYS A 99 11.53 -13.54 -20.49
C LYS A 99 10.15 -13.10 -20.98
N ASP A 100 9.61 -13.73 -22.02
CA ASP A 100 8.31 -13.33 -22.59
C ASP A 100 7.15 -13.57 -21.62
N ARG A 101 7.20 -14.66 -20.87
CA ARG A 101 6.17 -14.96 -19.88
C ARG A 101 6.25 -14.01 -18.69
N MET A 102 7.45 -13.59 -18.30
CA MET A 102 7.65 -12.55 -17.29
C MET A 102 7.13 -11.19 -17.79
N ARG A 103 7.41 -10.83 -19.04
CA ARG A 103 6.91 -9.62 -19.69
C ARG A 103 5.38 -9.57 -19.69
N GLY A 104 4.72 -10.65 -20.13
CA GLY A 104 3.25 -10.71 -20.14
C GLY A 104 2.62 -10.58 -18.75
N ARG A 105 3.28 -11.11 -17.71
CA ARG A 105 2.83 -10.93 -16.32
C ARG A 105 3.02 -9.51 -15.82
N ILE A 106 4.12 -8.84 -16.17
CA ILE A 106 4.33 -7.43 -15.83
C ILE A 106 3.30 -6.55 -16.55
N ASP A 107 3.00 -6.84 -17.82
CA ASP A 107 2.02 -6.09 -18.60
C ASP A 107 0.60 -6.25 -18.02
N ALA A 108 0.23 -7.49 -17.64
CA ALA A 108 -1.01 -7.74 -16.91
C ALA A 108 -1.04 -7.01 -15.56
N GLU A 109 0.07 -7.03 -14.80
CA GLU A 109 0.20 -6.35 -13.50
C GLU A 109 -0.01 -4.83 -13.62
N ILE A 110 0.59 -4.23 -14.64
CA ILE A 110 0.42 -2.81 -14.93
C ILE A 110 -1.04 -2.52 -15.29
N ALA A 111 -1.64 -3.34 -16.16
CA ALA A 111 -3.02 -3.14 -16.62
C ALA A 111 -4.03 -3.12 -15.48
N TRP A 112 -4.03 -4.12 -14.58
CA TRP A 112 -5.03 -4.15 -13.49
C TRP A 112 -4.79 -3.03 -12.46
N ARG A 113 -3.54 -2.67 -12.17
CA ARG A 113 -3.25 -1.55 -11.26
C ARG A 113 -3.66 -0.21 -11.87
N THR A 114 -3.43 -0.01 -13.17
CA THR A 114 -3.94 1.15 -13.89
C THR A 114 -5.47 1.18 -13.90
N ALA A 115 -6.12 0.02 -14.06
CA ALA A 115 -7.58 -0.06 -13.94
C ALA A 115 -8.06 0.36 -12.54
N LEU A 116 -7.40 -0.07 -11.45
CA LEU A 116 -7.73 0.40 -10.11
C LEU A 116 -7.56 1.91 -9.93
N LEU A 117 -6.52 2.49 -10.50
CA LEU A 117 -6.33 3.94 -10.50
C LEU A 117 -7.51 4.66 -11.17
N LEU A 118 -7.90 4.21 -12.35
CA LEU A 118 -8.93 4.87 -13.17
C LEU A 118 -10.36 4.59 -12.71
N LEU A 119 -10.62 3.42 -12.12
CA LEU A 119 -11.96 2.98 -11.74
C LEU A 119 -12.27 3.20 -10.25
N VAL A 120 -11.26 3.38 -9.40
CA VAL A 120 -11.44 3.57 -7.96
C VAL A 120 -10.90 4.91 -7.51
N THR A 121 -9.60 5.17 -7.72
CA THR A 121 -8.97 6.39 -7.20
C THR A 121 -9.54 7.65 -7.85
N VAL A 122 -9.52 7.74 -9.18
CA VAL A 122 -10.00 8.94 -9.90
C VAL A 122 -11.49 9.23 -9.58
N PRO A 123 -12.42 8.25 -9.65
CA PRO A 123 -13.81 8.49 -9.31
C PRO A 123 -14.01 8.89 -7.84
N ALA A 124 -13.28 8.29 -6.89
CA ALA A 124 -13.39 8.67 -5.48
C ALA A 124 -13.03 10.15 -5.26
N PHE A 125 -11.92 10.62 -5.86
CA PHE A 125 -11.55 12.04 -5.81
C PHE A 125 -12.57 12.93 -6.52
N ALA A 126 -13.04 12.53 -7.70
CA ALA A 126 -14.01 13.31 -8.48
C ALA A 126 -15.35 13.45 -7.74
N VAL A 127 -15.86 12.38 -7.16
CA VAL A 127 -17.10 12.38 -6.36
C VAL A 127 -16.93 13.25 -5.11
N CYS A 128 -15.84 13.10 -4.36
CA CYS A 128 -15.61 13.96 -3.19
C CYS A 128 -15.51 15.44 -3.58
N ALA A 129 -14.80 15.77 -4.67
CA ALA A 129 -14.69 17.15 -5.15
C ALA A 129 -16.04 17.71 -5.59
N TRP A 130 -16.82 16.92 -6.34
CA TRP A 130 -18.16 17.30 -6.79
C TRP A 130 -19.11 17.53 -5.61
N LEU A 131 -19.13 16.62 -4.63
CA LEU A 131 -19.95 16.76 -3.42
C LEU A 131 -19.53 17.95 -2.56
N THR A 132 -18.24 18.27 -2.51
CA THR A 132 -17.72 19.47 -1.84
C THR A 132 -18.25 20.74 -2.49
N ALA A 133 -18.35 20.77 -3.83
CA ALA A 133 -18.80 21.93 -4.57
C ALA A 133 -20.33 22.09 -4.62
N THR A 134 -21.08 20.98 -4.58
CA THR A 134 -22.52 20.97 -4.89
C THR A 134 -23.44 20.63 -3.73
N ALA A 135 -22.95 19.93 -2.70
CA ALA A 135 -23.79 19.44 -1.60
C ALA A 135 -23.41 20.06 -0.25
N ASP A 136 -22.19 19.80 0.24
CA ASP A 136 -21.75 20.26 1.56
C ASP A 136 -20.22 20.47 1.57
N PRO A 137 -19.70 21.63 2.00
CA PRO A 137 -18.26 21.87 2.11
C PRO A 137 -17.53 20.88 3.02
N MET A 138 -18.23 20.17 3.92
CA MET A 138 -17.65 19.13 4.76
C MET A 138 -17.04 17.96 3.98
N TRP A 139 -17.47 17.70 2.73
CA TRP A 139 -16.81 16.72 1.87
C TRP A 139 -15.35 17.10 1.54
N GLY A 140 -14.98 18.38 1.72
CA GLY A 140 -13.60 18.84 1.62
C GLY A 140 -12.67 18.13 2.61
N TYR A 141 -13.16 17.74 3.78
CA TYR A 141 -12.37 16.94 4.74
C TYR A 141 -12.06 15.54 4.21
N ALA A 142 -13.02 14.89 3.55
CA ALA A 142 -12.79 13.61 2.90
C ALA A 142 -11.76 13.74 1.78
N LEU A 143 -11.82 14.83 1.01
CA LEU A 143 -10.83 15.11 -0.04
C LEU A 143 -9.42 15.32 0.53
N VAL A 144 -9.27 16.13 1.59
CA VAL A 144 -8.00 16.31 2.31
C VAL A 144 -7.47 14.97 2.84
N PHE A 145 -8.34 14.13 3.40
CA PHE A 145 -7.98 12.80 3.86
C PHE A 145 -7.48 11.90 2.72
N LEU A 146 -8.17 11.86 1.58
CA LEU A 146 -7.74 11.09 0.41
C LEU A 146 -6.37 11.58 -0.09
N VAL A 147 -6.14 12.90 -0.17
CA VAL A 147 -4.83 13.49 -0.51
C VAL A 147 -3.75 13.05 0.47
N ALA A 148 -4.03 13.11 1.78
CA ALA A 148 -3.10 12.68 2.81
C ALA A 148 -2.75 11.19 2.69
N HIS A 149 -3.75 10.34 2.48
CA HIS A 149 -3.57 8.90 2.26
C HIS A 149 -2.69 8.62 1.04
N GLN A 150 -2.97 9.26 -0.11
CA GLN A 150 -2.16 9.10 -1.32
C GLN A 150 -0.73 9.61 -1.11
N THR A 151 -0.55 10.80 -0.53
CA THR A 151 0.77 11.38 -0.25
C THR A 151 1.61 10.45 0.63
N LEU A 152 1.01 9.86 1.65
CA LEU A 152 1.77 9.00 2.55
C LEU A 152 2.03 7.63 1.98
N THR A 153 1.10 7.06 1.21
CA THR A 153 1.37 5.88 0.40
C THR A 153 2.53 6.16 -0.57
N ALA A 154 2.59 7.36 -1.14
CA ALA A 154 3.70 7.79 -1.99
C ALA A 154 5.02 7.93 -1.25
N LEU A 155 5.04 8.29 0.05
CA LEU A 155 6.26 8.44 0.85
C LEU A 155 6.72 7.11 1.45
N SER A 156 5.84 6.41 2.16
CA SER A 156 6.17 5.16 2.84
C SER A 156 6.22 3.97 1.88
N GLY A 157 5.38 3.92 0.84
CA GLY A 157 5.16 2.70 0.07
C GLY A 157 4.40 1.61 0.85
N ARG A 158 3.82 1.95 1.99
CA ARG A 158 2.88 1.12 2.78
C ARG A 158 1.48 1.73 2.65
N ILE A 159 0.46 0.88 2.59
CA ILE A 159 -0.94 1.30 2.64
C ILE A 159 -1.26 1.59 4.11
N PHE A 160 -1.70 2.81 4.41
CA PHE A 160 -2.05 3.20 5.77
C PHE A 160 -3.52 2.97 6.03
N PHE A 161 -3.81 2.07 6.95
CA PHE A 161 -5.17 1.87 7.44
C PHE A 161 -5.45 2.81 8.60
N LEU A 162 -6.62 3.42 8.60
CA LEU A 162 -7.19 3.92 9.84
C LEU A 162 -7.55 2.72 10.71
N LYS A 163 -6.83 2.52 11.81
CA LYS A 163 -7.27 1.59 12.86
C LYS A 163 -8.65 2.03 13.37
N PHE A 164 -9.45 1.04 13.73
CA PHE A 164 -10.84 0.99 14.23
C PHE A 164 -11.45 2.25 14.89
N TRP A 165 -10.65 3.09 15.55
CA TRP A 165 -11.14 4.06 16.53
C TRP A 165 -11.76 5.33 15.91
N ALA A 166 -11.12 5.91 14.88
CA ALA A 166 -11.59 7.18 14.32
C ALA A 166 -12.83 6.99 13.43
N VAL A 167 -12.91 5.89 12.67
CA VAL A 167 -14.11 5.56 11.88
C VAL A 167 -15.27 5.14 12.78
N ALA A 168 -15.04 4.35 13.84
CA ALA A 168 -16.09 4.00 14.79
C ALA A 168 -16.68 5.24 15.48
N MET A 169 -15.84 6.19 15.93
CA MET A 169 -16.30 7.47 16.51
C MET A 169 -17.22 8.23 15.55
N VAL A 170 -16.84 8.33 14.28
CA VAL A 170 -17.56 9.13 13.29
C VAL A 170 -18.82 8.48 12.75
N THR A 171 -18.80 7.17 12.49
CA THR A 171 -20.03 6.49 12.03
C THR A 171 -21.04 6.35 13.16
N THR A 172 -20.57 6.20 14.41
CA THR A 172 -21.42 6.31 15.61
C THR A 172 -22.01 7.72 15.70
N TYR A 173 -21.22 8.76 15.47
CA TYR A 173 -21.65 10.15 15.57
C TYR A 173 -22.64 10.58 14.45
N PHE A 174 -22.37 10.29 13.17
CA PHE A 174 -23.28 10.64 12.06
C PHE A 174 -24.58 9.81 12.05
N CYS A 175 -24.57 8.57 12.55
CA CYS A 175 -25.80 7.77 12.65
C CYS A 175 -26.60 8.06 13.93
N LEU A 176 -26.01 8.71 14.95
CA LEU A 176 -26.67 9.10 16.20
C LEU A 176 -27.27 10.52 16.18
N ASP A 177 -27.16 11.27 15.07
CA ASP A 177 -27.80 12.59 14.90
C ASP A 177 -29.34 12.54 15.09
N ARG A 178 -29.94 11.34 15.06
CA ARG A 178 -31.36 11.11 15.39
C ARG A 178 -31.66 10.72 16.84
N VAL A 179 -30.65 10.56 17.69
CA VAL A 179 -30.80 10.21 19.11
C VAL A 179 -30.39 11.43 19.91
N ASN A 180 -31.33 12.12 20.60
CA ASN A 180 -31.12 13.34 21.40
C ASN A 180 -30.12 13.16 22.57
N LEU A 181 -28.87 12.81 22.29
CA LEU A 181 -27.75 12.84 23.21
C LEU A 181 -26.91 14.07 22.88
N TRP A 182 -26.10 14.53 23.83
CA TRP A 182 -25.37 15.80 23.73
C TRP A 182 -24.39 15.76 22.55
N HIS A 183 -24.74 16.39 21.41
CA HIS A 183 -23.95 16.36 20.19
C HIS A 183 -23.26 17.71 19.96
N PRO A 184 -21.92 17.79 19.81
CA PRO A 184 -21.31 18.94 19.13
C PRO A 184 -21.94 19.09 17.74
N SER A 185 -21.90 20.28 17.12
CA SER A 185 -22.44 20.42 15.76
C SER A 185 -21.56 19.69 14.73
N PRO A 186 -22.12 19.25 13.58
CA PRO A 186 -21.34 18.62 12.49
C PRO A 186 -20.13 19.47 12.05
N GLN A 187 -20.27 20.79 12.15
CA GLN A 187 -19.24 21.80 11.86
C GLN A 187 -18.05 21.75 12.82
N VAL A 188 -18.21 21.20 14.02
CA VAL A 188 -17.15 21.03 15.03
C VAL A 188 -16.56 19.61 14.97
N ALA A 189 -17.41 18.60 14.79
CA ALA A 189 -16.97 17.21 14.80
C ALA A 189 -16.16 16.80 13.57
N ALA A 190 -16.52 17.30 12.39
CA ALA A 190 -15.80 16.98 11.15
C ALA A 190 -14.35 17.50 11.10
N PRO A 191 -14.05 18.77 11.47
CA PRO A 191 -12.67 19.23 11.58
C PRO A 191 -11.91 18.52 12.69
N MET A 192 -12.54 18.24 13.84
CA MET A 192 -11.89 17.45 14.89
C MET A 192 -11.51 16.05 14.40
N PHE A 193 -12.41 15.36 13.69
CA PHE A 193 -12.13 14.07 13.08
C PHE A 193 -11.00 14.16 12.07
N CYS A 194 -11.08 15.10 11.11
CA CYS A 194 -10.03 15.30 10.13
C CYS A 194 -8.68 15.56 10.83
N GLY A 195 -8.67 16.37 11.89
CA GLY A 195 -7.49 16.63 12.71
C GLY A 195 -6.94 15.37 13.37
N PHE A 196 -7.78 14.56 14.04
CA PHE A 196 -7.36 13.31 14.68
C PHE A 196 -6.88 12.26 13.68
N VAL A 197 -7.52 12.18 12.52
CA VAL A 197 -7.13 11.33 11.41
C VAL A 197 -5.75 11.73 10.90
N LEU A 198 -5.57 13.01 10.56
CA LEU A 198 -4.29 13.55 10.10
C LEU A 198 -3.18 13.39 11.15
N LEU A 199 -3.50 13.58 12.43
CA LEU A 199 -2.57 13.36 13.53
C LEU A 199 -2.18 11.89 13.67
N SER A 200 -3.14 10.97 13.64
CA SER A 200 -2.88 9.53 13.72
C SER A 200 -2.01 9.09 12.56
N ILE A 201 -2.32 9.57 11.37
CA ILE A 201 -1.58 9.36 10.15
C ILE A 201 -0.14 9.89 10.27
N LEU A 202 0.04 11.10 10.81
CA LEU A 202 1.36 11.70 11.06
C LEU A 202 2.17 10.84 12.04
N VAL A 203 1.57 10.44 13.17
CA VAL A 203 2.22 9.60 14.19
C VAL A 203 2.66 8.27 13.61
N VAL A 204 1.79 7.58 12.87
CA VAL A 204 2.15 6.31 12.22
C VAL A 204 3.27 6.53 11.18
N GLY A 205 3.21 7.62 10.42
CA GLY A 205 4.29 7.99 9.49
C GLY A 205 5.63 8.24 10.18
N LEU A 206 5.62 8.84 11.38
CA LEU A 206 6.83 9.06 12.19
C LEU A 206 7.38 7.74 12.75
N ILE A 207 6.52 6.85 13.25
CA ILE A 207 6.91 5.51 13.75
C ILE A 207 7.51 4.67 12.61
N ASP A 208 6.86 4.66 11.44
CA ASP A 208 7.39 3.95 10.26
C ASP A 208 8.76 4.48 9.84
N ARG A 209 8.97 5.80 9.96
CA ARG A 209 10.26 6.43 9.66
C ARG A 209 11.34 6.05 10.68
N SER A 210 11.01 5.93 11.97
CA SER A 210 11.98 5.47 12.98
C SER A 210 12.34 4.00 12.77
N GLU A 211 11.36 3.12 12.53
CA GLU A 211 11.62 1.70 12.25
C GLU A 211 12.58 1.51 11.06
N ARG A 212 12.40 2.28 9.98
CA ARG A 212 13.31 2.23 8.82
C ARG A 212 14.73 2.67 9.14
N LYS A 213 14.89 3.69 9.99
CA LYS A 213 16.22 4.14 10.41
C LYS A 213 16.90 3.04 11.23
N ASP A 214 16.16 2.38 12.11
CA ASP A 214 16.68 1.29 12.94
C ASP A 214 17.04 0.07 12.10
N GLU A 215 16.20 -0.30 11.12
CA GLU A 215 16.52 -1.38 10.16
C GLU A 215 17.77 -1.07 9.33
N ALA A 216 17.92 0.16 8.86
CA ALA A 216 19.10 0.58 8.11
C ALA A 216 20.37 0.52 8.97
N ALA A 217 20.30 0.98 10.21
CA ALA A 217 21.42 0.90 11.17
C ALA A 217 21.82 -0.55 11.49
N ARG A 218 20.82 -1.44 11.64
CA ARG A 218 21.07 -2.88 11.84
C ARG A 218 21.76 -3.53 10.64
N ARG A 219 21.37 -3.16 9.42
CA ARG A 219 22.01 -3.65 8.18
C ARG A 219 23.45 -3.16 8.06
N ASP A 220 23.73 -1.87 8.29
CA ASP A 220 25.11 -1.36 8.25
C ASP A 220 26.00 -2.06 9.29
N THR A 221 25.45 -2.33 10.48
CA THR A 221 26.17 -3.09 11.52
C THR A 221 26.45 -4.53 11.09
N ALA A 222 25.49 -5.20 10.45
CA ALA A 222 25.67 -6.56 9.94
C ALA A 222 26.70 -6.62 8.80
N ASP A 223 26.65 -5.68 7.86
CA ASP A 223 27.59 -5.59 6.74
C ASP A 223 29.01 -5.29 7.24
N ARG A 224 29.18 -4.38 8.21
CA ARG A 224 30.49 -4.16 8.86
C ARG A 224 31.04 -5.42 9.50
N ARG A 225 30.22 -6.16 10.26
CA ARG A 225 30.63 -7.43 10.88
C ARG A 225 31.02 -8.49 9.84
N ALA A 226 30.29 -8.58 8.74
CA ALA A 226 30.62 -9.48 7.64
C ALA A 226 31.97 -9.13 6.98
N ARG A 227 32.22 -7.83 6.73
CA ARG A 227 33.52 -7.35 6.20
C ARG A 227 34.67 -7.57 7.17
N THR A 228 34.48 -7.33 8.47
CA THR A 228 35.50 -7.60 9.48
C THR A 228 35.85 -9.09 9.54
N ARG A 229 34.85 -9.98 9.44
CA ARG A 229 35.10 -11.44 9.40
C ARG A 229 35.86 -11.88 8.14
N ALA A 230 35.57 -11.29 6.98
CA ALA A 230 36.25 -11.60 5.73
C ALA A 230 37.73 -11.17 5.73
N ASN A 231 38.10 -10.17 6.52
CA ASN A 231 39.47 -9.64 6.61
C ASN A 231 40.31 -10.21 7.77
N LEU A 232 39.80 -11.22 8.50
CA LEU A 232 40.59 -11.89 9.54
C LEU A 232 41.59 -12.85 8.89
N PRO A 233 42.91 -12.72 9.18
CA PRO A 233 43.92 -13.65 8.67
C PRO A 233 43.70 -15.01 9.33
N GLY A 234 43.24 -16.00 8.54
CA GLY A 234 42.98 -17.37 9.02
C GLY A 234 41.63 -17.97 8.62
N ALA A 235 40.84 -17.32 7.76
CA ALA A 235 39.67 -17.97 7.16
C ALA A 235 40.13 -19.16 6.29
N PRO A 236 39.64 -20.39 6.52
CA PRO A 236 40.04 -21.55 5.74
C PRO A 236 39.66 -21.33 4.27
N HIS A 237 40.65 -21.44 3.39
CA HIS A 237 40.48 -21.48 1.94
C HIS A 237 39.76 -22.76 1.50
#